data_AF-A0A7Y2K0S5-F1
#
_entry.id   AF-A0A7Y2K0S5-F1
#
_cell.length_a   1.000
_cell.length_b   1.000
_cell.length_c   1.000
_cell.angle_alpha   90.00
_cell.angle_beta   90.00
_cell.angle_gamma   90.00
#
_symmetry.space_group_name_H-M   'P 1'
#
loop_
_entity.id
_entity.type
_entity.pdbx_description
1 polymer ?
#
loop_
_entity_poly.entity_id
_entity_poly.type
_entity_poly.pdbx_seq_one_letter_code
_entity_poly.pdbx_strand_id
1 'polypeptide(L)'
;MAARAVCYCKDCQAFGRFLGPGALDAAGGTEVAATLPAAVRFDSGLEHLACMSLSPKGLYRWYASCCRTPVGTTPRDPRTSYVGLIRACLDVSPEQMDRELGPVRSHVNTASATKPVTSGGVATFGVVARVGMMLLKARLGGGYRDNPFFEPRSRTPVKPVQVLSLEERKALTR
;
A
#
# COMPACT_ATOMS: atom_id res chain seq x y z
N MET A 1 9.78 -5.84 10.56
CA MET A 1 8.82 -6.95 10.38
C MET A 1 7.77 -6.49 9.39
N ALA A 2 7.35 -7.34 8.45
CA ALA A 2 6.25 -7.04 7.54
C ALA A 2 5.24 -8.20 7.55
N ALA A 3 4.03 -7.95 7.07
CA ALA A 3 3.05 -8.99 6.80
C ALA A 3 2.46 -8.81 5.41
N ARG A 4 2.37 -9.90 4.64
CA ARG A 4 1.88 -9.87 3.26
C ARG A 4 0.42 -10.26 3.16
N ALA A 5 -0.33 -9.51 2.37
CA ALA A 5 -1.73 -9.78 2.03
C ALA A 5 -2.03 -9.33 0.59
N VAL A 6 -3.04 -9.94 -0.03
CA VAL A 6 -3.60 -9.47 -1.30
C VAL A 6 -4.96 -8.85 -1.04
N CYS A 7 -5.14 -7.59 -1.45
CA CYS A 7 -6.38 -6.86 -1.28
C CYS A 7 -7.13 -6.72 -2.59
N TYR A 8 -8.41 -7.09 -2.58
CA TYR A 8 -9.31 -7.04 -3.75
C TYR A 8 -10.33 -5.90 -3.67
N CYS A 9 -10.21 -4.95 -2.73
CA CYS A 9 -11.21 -3.89 -2.60
C CYS A 9 -11.26 -3.00 -3.85
N LYS A 10 -12.42 -2.41 -4.11
CA LYS A 10 -12.64 -1.50 -5.26
C LYS A 10 -11.63 -0.36 -5.33
N ASP A 11 -11.16 0.13 -4.19
CA ASP A 11 -10.15 1.19 -4.15
C ASP A 11 -8.74 0.69 -4.56
N CYS A 12 -8.36 -0.56 -4.24
CA CYS A 12 -7.10 -1.14 -4.75
C CYS A 12 -7.18 -1.38 -6.25
N GLN A 13 -8.32 -1.90 -6.73
CA GLN A 13 -8.58 -2.06 -8.16
C GLN A 13 -8.55 -0.72 -8.91
N ALA A 14 -9.20 0.32 -8.36
CA ALA A 14 -9.22 1.64 -8.96
C ALA A 14 -7.82 2.24 -9.06
N PHE A 15 -6.97 2.04 -8.04
CA PHE A 15 -5.58 2.47 -8.10
C PHE A 15 -4.80 1.69 -9.16
N GLY A 16 -4.94 0.37 -9.22
CA GLY A 16 -4.30 -0.43 -10.27
C GLY A 16 -4.71 0.02 -11.67
N ARG A 17 -6.00 0.28 -11.89
CA ARG A 17 -6.52 0.82 -13.16
C ARG A 17 -5.98 2.22 -13.49
N PHE A 18 -5.80 3.07 -12.48
CA PHE A 18 -5.18 4.39 -12.66
C PHE A 18 -3.71 4.29 -13.12
N LEU A 19 -2.99 3.27 -12.67
CA LEU A 19 -1.59 3.04 -13.06
C LEU A 19 -1.48 2.38 -14.43
N GLY A 20 -2.45 1.55 -14.80
CA GLY A 20 -2.50 0.86 -16.08
C GLY A 20 -2.21 -0.65 -15.96
N PRO A 21 -1.88 -1.31 -17.09
CA PRO A 21 -1.64 -2.75 -17.12
C PRO A 21 -0.53 -3.19 -16.16
N GLY A 22 -0.67 -4.39 -15.58
CA GLY A 22 0.36 -5.01 -14.73
C GLY A 22 0.34 -4.63 -13.24
N ALA A 23 -0.52 -3.70 -12.82
CA ALA A 23 -0.61 -3.29 -11.41
C ALA A 23 -1.51 -4.20 -10.54
N LEU A 24 -2.28 -5.10 -11.16
CA LEU A 24 -3.23 -6.01 -10.50
C LEU A 24 -2.93 -7.47 -10.87
N ASP A 25 -3.20 -8.39 -9.95
CA ASP A 25 -3.21 -9.83 -10.23
C ASP A 25 -4.37 -10.21 -11.16
N ALA A 26 -4.38 -11.48 -11.58
CA ALA A 26 -5.38 -12.01 -12.52
C ALA A 26 -6.84 -12.00 -12.01
N ALA A 27 -7.06 -11.75 -10.72
CA ALA A 27 -8.35 -11.63 -10.04
C ALA A 27 -8.63 -10.19 -9.53
N GLY A 28 -7.81 -9.20 -9.93
CA GLY A 28 -7.97 -7.79 -9.54
C GLY A 28 -7.37 -7.45 -8.18
N GLY A 29 -6.46 -8.26 -7.66
CA GLY A 29 -5.81 -8.07 -6.37
C GLY A 29 -4.56 -7.22 -6.45
N THR A 30 -4.30 -6.47 -5.38
CA THR A 30 -3.00 -5.82 -5.14
C THR A 30 -2.31 -6.52 -3.98
N GLU A 31 -1.15 -7.12 -4.23
CA GLU A 31 -0.32 -7.67 -3.16
C GLU A 31 0.43 -6.55 -2.44
N VAL A 32 0.31 -6.53 -1.12
CA VAL A 32 0.84 -5.52 -0.22
C VAL A 32 1.67 -6.17 0.89
N ALA A 33 2.89 -5.69 1.08
CA ALA A 33 3.69 -5.91 2.27
C ALA A 33 3.44 -4.77 3.27
N ALA A 34 2.62 -5.03 4.29
CA ALA A 34 2.35 -4.10 5.38
C ALA A 34 3.57 -3.99 6.31
N THR A 35 4.15 -2.80 6.41
CA THR A 35 5.34 -2.53 7.23
C THR A 35 5.35 -1.09 7.77
N LEU A 36 6.47 -0.68 8.38
CA LEU A 36 6.69 0.64 8.93
C LEU A 36 7.38 1.56 7.90
N PRO A 37 6.99 2.84 7.79
CA PRO A 37 7.70 3.81 6.97
C PRO A 37 9.19 3.94 7.32
N ALA A 38 9.56 3.73 8.59
CA ALA A 38 10.95 3.75 9.06
C ALA A 38 11.83 2.64 8.45
N ALA A 39 11.22 1.61 7.85
CA ALA A 39 11.93 0.56 7.12
C ALA A 39 12.14 0.91 5.63
N VAL A 40 11.74 2.11 5.19
CA VAL A 40 11.84 2.58 3.81
C VAL A 40 12.78 3.77 3.76
N ARG A 41 13.65 3.78 2.74
CA ARG A 41 14.52 4.90 2.42
C ARG A 41 14.52 5.10 0.91
N PHE A 42 14.44 6.35 0.45
CA PHE A 42 14.67 6.69 -0.94
C PHE A 42 16.13 7.14 -1.08
N ASP A 43 16.95 6.29 -1.70
CA ASP A 43 18.35 6.62 -1.99
C ASP A 43 18.49 7.48 -3.25
N SER A 44 17.54 7.36 -4.19
CA SER A 44 17.45 8.13 -5.43
C SER A 44 16.02 8.17 -5.98
N GLY A 45 15.75 9.03 -6.97
CA GLY A 45 14.48 9.02 -7.72
C GLY A 45 13.30 9.62 -6.97
N LEU A 46 13.52 10.31 -5.85
CA LEU A 46 12.46 10.96 -5.07
C LEU A 46 11.74 12.03 -5.90
N GLU A 47 12.43 12.69 -6.83
CA GLU A 47 11.89 13.60 -7.83
C GLU A 47 10.76 12.97 -8.68
N HIS A 48 10.87 11.68 -8.98
CA HIS A 48 9.88 10.92 -9.74
C HIS A 48 8.77 10.32 -8.88
N LEU A 49 8.86 10.40 -7.54
CA LEU A 49 7.75 9.99 -6.68
C LEU A 49 6.56 10.93 -6.88
N ALA A 50 5.38 10.34 -7.08
CA ALA A 50 4.10 11.03 -7.16
C ALA A 50 3.10 10.46 -6.16
N CYS A 51 2.13 11.28 -5.77
CA CYS A 51 1.08 10.91 -4.85
C CYS A 51 -0.28 11.23 -5.45
N MET A 52 -1.21 10.28 -5.32
CA MET A 52 -2.62 10.50 -5.63
C MET A 52 -3.51 10.01 -4.50
N SER A 53 -4.78 10.43 -4.51
CA SER A 53 -5.82 9.93 -3.62
C SER A 53 -7.13 9.81 -4.37
N LEU A 54 -7.86 8.71 -4.15
CA LEU A 54 -9.16 8.46 -4.77
C LEU A 54 -10.27 9.40 -4.26
N SER A 55 -10.04 10.08 -3.14
CA SER A 55 -10.96 11.08 -2.59
C SER A 55 -10.22 12.06 -1.66
N PRO A 56 -10.84 13.19 -1.26
CA PRO A 56 -10.21 14.14 -0.33
C PRO A 56 -9.83 13.54 1.03
N LYS A 57 -10.49 12.45 1.45
CA LYS A 57 -10.25 11.76 2.73
C LYS A 57 -9.61 10.38 2.57
N GLY A 58 -9.40 9.92 1.34
CA GLY A 58 -8.85 8.59 1.04
C GLY A 58 -7.37 8.46 1.38
N LEU A 59 -6.83 7.24 1.31
CA LEU A 59 -5.42 6.96 1.55
C LEU A 59 -4.52 7.66 0.51
N TYR A 60 -3.29 7.96 0.90
CA TYR A 60 -2.26 8.39 -0.05
C TYR A 60 -1.69 7.19 -0.78
N ARG A 61 -1.66 7.28 -2.11
CA ARG A 61 -1.24 6.22 -3.01
C ARG A 61 -0.04 6.72 -3.81
N TRP A 62 1.10 6.10 -3.54
CA TRP A 62 2.42 6.50 -4.00
C TRP A 62 2.83 5.65 -5.20
N TYR A 63 3.36 6.30 -6.23
CA TYR A 63 3.81 5.66 -7.47
C TYR A 63 4.92 6.47 -8.13
N ALA A 64 5.69 5.85 -9.02
CA ALA A 64 6.66 6.54 -9.85
C ALA A 64 5.97 7.20 -11.06
N SER A 65 6.10 8.51 -11.22
CA SER A 65 5.44 9.27 -12.30
C SER A 65 5.99 8.91 -13.69
N CYS A 66 7.27 8.54 -13.79
CA CYS A 66 7.95 8.24 -15.05
C CYS A 66 7.45 6.95 -15.72
N CYS A 67 7.00 5.96 -14.94
CA CYS A 67 6.63 4.64 -15.46
C CYS A 67 5.35 4.05 -14.88
N ARG A 68 4.64 4.81 -14.01
CA ARG A 68 3.44 4.36 -13.29
C ARG A 68 3.65 3.15 -12.38
N THR A 69 4.88 2.82 -12.00
CA THR A 69 5.14 1.73 -11.05
C THR A 69 4.54 2.06 -9.68
N PRO A 70 3.64 1.22 -9.13
CA PRO A 70 3.09 1.43 -7.79
C PRO A 70 4.18 1.23 -6.74
N VAL A 71 4.31 2.16 -5.80
CA VAL A 71 5.29 2.07 -4.69
C VAL A 71 4.59 1.60 -3.41
N GLY A 72 3.53 2.30 -2.99
CA GLY A 72 2.88 1.95 -1.75
C GLY A 72 1.68 2.82 -1.38
N THR A 73 1.10 2.53 -0.23
CA THR A 73 -0.05 3.28 0.31
C THR A 73 0.17 3.63 1.77
N THR A 74 -0.12 4.87 2.16
CA THR A 74 -0.03 5.35 3.54
C THR A 74 -1.34 5.98 4.01
N PRO A 75 -1.69 5.91 5.31
CA PRO A 75 -2.74 6.72 5.91
C PRO A 75 -2.35 8.20 5.86
N ARG A 76 -3.35 9.09 5.96
CA ARG A 76 -3.10 10.54 6.00
C ARG A 76 -2.43 11.01 7.29
N ASP A 77 -2.70 10.32 8.40
CA ASP A 77 -2.00 10.60 9.66
C ASP A 77 -0.71 9.78 9.73
N PRO A 78 0.48 10.39 9.56
CA PRO A 78 1.75 9.69 9.61
C PRO A 78 1.98 8.99 10.95
N ARG A 79 1.32 9.44 12.03
CA ARG A 79 1.37 8.80 13.36
C ARG A 79 0.82 7.37 13.39
N THR A 80 0.11 6.94 12.34
CA THR A 80 -0.29 5.55 12.18
C THR A 80 0.92 4.63 11.94
N SER A 81 2.05 5.18 11.48
CA SER A 81 3.30 4.44 11.20
C SER A 81 3.12 3.28 10.22
N TYR A 82 2.21 3.39 9.27
CA TYR A 82 1.90 2.32 8.31
C TYR A 82 2.30 2.72 6.90
N VAL A 83 2.97 1.80 6.22
CA VAL A 83 3.06 1.77 4.76
C VAL A 83 2.74 0.37 4.27
N GLY A 84 1.89 0.28 3.27
CA GLY A 84 1.72 -0.94 2.49
C GLY A 84 2.54 -0.83 1.21
N LEU A 85 3.71 -1.45 1.17
CA LEU A 85 4.54 -1.50 -0.05
C LEU A 85 3.90 -2.47 -1.03
N ILE A 86 3.81 -2.08 -2.31
CA ILE A 86 3.17 -2.88 -3.33
C ILE A 86 4.21 -3.82 -3.95
N ARG A 87 3.86 -5.09 -4.11
CA ARG A 87 4.77 -6.14 -4.61
C ARG A 87 5.54 -5.73 -5.87
N ALA A 88 4.91 -4.98 -6.77
CA ALA A 88 5.49 -4.61 -8.05
C ALA A 88 6.67 -3.63 -7.97
N CYS A 89 6.88 -2.91 -6.85
CA CYS A 89 8.11 -2.11 -6.66
C CYS A 89 9.23 -2.86 -5.91
N LEU A 90 9.02 -4.13 -5.58
CA LEU A 90 10.00 -4.94 -4.85
C LEU A 90 10.70 -5.85 -5.87
N ASP A 91 11.93 -5.47 -6.25
CA ASP A 91 12.78 -6.23 -7.18
C ASP A 91 13.47 -7.40 -6.47
N VAL A 92 12.65 -8.36 -6.04
CA VAL A 92 13.06 -9.59 -5.37
C VAL A 92 12.20 -10.73 -5.88
N SER A 93 12.76 -11.94 -5.92
CA SER A 93 12.02 -13.12 -6.38
C SER A 93 10.89 -13.49 -5.39
N PRO A 94 9.84 -14.20 -5.83
CA PRO A 94 8.81 -14.73 -4.93
C PRO A 94 9.38 -15.55 -3.77
N GLU A 95 10.41 -16.36 -4.02
CA GLU A 95 11.07 -17.21 -3.02
C GLU A 95 11.84 -16.36 -1.99
N GLN A 96 12.48 -15.28 -2.44
CA GLN A 96 13.14 -14.34 -1.54
C GLN A 96 12.12 -13.59 -0.68
N MET A 97 11.00 -13.16 -1.27
CA MET A 97 9.88 -12.55 -0.55
C MET A 97 9.31 -13.46 0.53
N ASP A 98 9.11 -14.75 0.21
CA ASP A 98 8.60 -15.74 1.16
C ASP A 98 9.59 -15.99 2.32
N ARG A 99 10.89 -16.05 2.01
CA ARG A 99 11.95 -16.23 3.02
C ARG A 99 12.07 -15.02 3.96
N GLU A 100 11.96 -13.80 3.44
CA GLU A 100 12.25 -12.58 4.20
C GLU A 100 11.02 -11.99 4.89
N LEU A 101 9.85 -12.03 4.23
CA LEU A 101 8.62 -11.41 4.72
C LEU A 101 7.54 -12.45 5.10
N GLY A 102 7.82 -13.73 4.84
CA GLY A 102 6.83 -14.81 4.96
C GLY A 102 5.93 -14.90 3.71
N PRO A 103 5.17 -16.00 3.58
CA PRO A 103 4.23 -16.17 2.48
C PRO A 103 3.05 -15.20 2.59
N VAL A 104 2.32 -15.01 1.49
CA VAL A 104 1.00 -14.37 1.55
C VAL A 104 0.09 -15.23 2.42
N ARG A 105 -0.37 -14.68 3.55
CA ARG A 105 -1.25 -15.41 4.49
C ARG A 105 -2.70 -14.96 4.45
N SER A 106 -3.02 -13.95 3.65
CA SER A 106 -4.33 -13.32 3.70
C SER A 106 -4.74 -12.75 2.34
N HIS A 107 -5.92 -13.16 1.90
CA HIS A 107 -6.65 -12.53 0.82
C HIS A 107 -7.85 -11.81 1.44
N VAL A 108 -7.91 -10.49 1.27
CA VAL A 108 -8.92 -9.63 1.92
C VAL A 108 -9.81 -8.96 0.88
N ASN A 109 -11.06 -8.67 1.27
CA ASN A 109 -12.07 -8.08 0.40
C ASN A 109 -12.36 -8.92 -0.86
N THR A 110 -12.23 -10.26 -0.78
CA THR A 110 -12.37 -11.19 -1.91
C THR A 110 -13.76 -11.15 -2.58
N ALA A 111 -14.79 -10.65 -1.89
CA ALA A 111 -16.11 -10.42 -2.46
C ALA A 111 -16.11 -9.42 -3.64
N SER A 112 -15.06 -8.58 -3.76
CA SER A 112 -14.87 -7.66 -4.90
C SER A 112 -13.93 -8.22 -5.97
N ALA A 113 -13.36 -9.42 -5.80
CA ALA A 113 -12.46 -10.01 -6.78
C ALA A 113 -13.20 -10.31 -8.10
N THR A 114 -12.48 -10.20 -9.23
CA THR A 114 -13.05 -10.45 -10.57
C THR A 114 -13.17 -11.94 -10.89
N LYS A 115 -12.53 -12.79 -10.08
CA LYS A 115 -12.57 -14.25 -10.13
C LYS A 115 -12.67 -14.81 -8.72
N PRO A 116 -13.16 -16.04 -8.53
CA PRO A 116 -13.17 -16.67 -7.21
C PRO A 116 -11.77 -16.71 -6.59
N VAL A 117 -11.67 -16.25 -5.34
CA VAL A 117 -10.44 -16.28 -4.53
C VAL A 117 -10.78 -16.86 -3.16
N THR A 118 -10.05 -17.89 -2.75
CA THR A 118 -10.20 -18.50 -1.43
C THR A 118 -9.82 -17.49 -0.35
N SER A 119 -10.74 -17.20 0.57
CA SER A 119 -10.47 -16.27 1.67
C SER A 119 -9.67 -16.95 2.77
N GLY A 120 -8.67 -16.26 3.31
CA GLY A 120 -7.78 -16.77 4.37
C GLY A 120 -8.33 -16.61 5.79
N GLY A 121 -9.66 -16.57 6.00
CA GLY A 121 -10.38 -16.12 7.21
C GLY A 121 -9.58 -16.06 8.54
N VAL A 122 -9.22 -17.22 9.11
CA VAL A 122 -8.50 -17.32 10.40
C VAL A 122 -7.07 -16.74 10.32
N ALA A 123 -6.37 -16.96 9.20
CA ALA A 123 -5.03 -16.42 8.98
C ALA A 123 -5.03 -14.89 8.85
N THR A 124 -6.12 -14.29 8.33
CA THR A 124 -6.30 -12.84 8.24
C THR A 124 -6.32 -12.18 9.62
N PHE A 125 -7.02 -12.74 10.60
CA PHE A 125 -7.08 -12.17 11.95
C PHE A 125 -5.70 -12.11 12.62
N GLY A 126 -4.93 -13.19 12.52
CA GLY A 126 -3.56 -13.24 13.05
C GLY A 126 -2.62 -12.23 12.37
N VAL A 127 -2.76 -12.03 11.06
CA VAL A 127 -2.02 -10.99 10.32
C VAL A 127 -2.39 -9.60 10.80
N VAL A 128 -3.69 -9.30 10.93
CA VAL A 128 -4.17 -7.98 11.40
C VAL A 128 -3.69 -7.69 12.82
N ALA A 129 -3.81 -8.65 13.74
CA ALA A 129 -3.32 -8.48 15.11
C ALA A 129 -1.81 -8.21 15.15
N ARG A 130 -1.02 -8.95 14.37
CA ARG A 130 0.43 -8.78 14.27
C ARG A 130 0.81 -7.40 13.73
N VAL A 131 0.15 -6.94 12.65
CA VAL A 131 0.37 -5.60 12.10
C VAL A 131 -0.04 -4.54 13.13
N GLY A 132 -1.20 -4.68 13.77
CA GLY A 132 -1.68 -3.75 14.81
C GLY A 132 -0.69 -3.58 15.95
N MET A 133 -0.14 -4.67 16.47
CA MET A 133 0.88 -4.63 17.54
C MET A 133 2.17 -3.95 17.09
N MET A 134 2.61 -4.18 15.85
CA MET A 134 3.77 -3.49 15.28
C MET A 134 3.54 -1.98 15.16
N LEU A 135 2.39 -1.56 14.64
CA LEU A 135 2.04 -0.14 14.50
C LEU A 135 1.93 0.56 15.86
N LEU A 136 1.33 -0.11 16.84
CA LEU A 136 1.20 0.43 18.21
C LEU A 136 2.59 0.66 18.84
N LYS A 137 3.50 -0.32 18.73
CA LYS A 137 4.88 -0.18 19.20
C LYS A 137 5.60 0.99 18.53
N ALA A 138 5.49 1.11 17.20
CA ALA A 138 6.12 2.21 16.45
C ALA A 138 5.55 3.58 16.84
N ARG A 139 4.24 3.66 17.08
CA ARG A 139 3.58 4.89 17.54
C ARG A 139 4.07 5.32 18.91
N LEU A 140 4.15 4.38 19.86
CA LEU A 140 4.60 4.65 21.24
C LEU A 140 6.10 5.00 21.30
N GLY A 141 6.92 4.35 20.46
CA GLY A 141 8.36 4.62 20.37
C GLY A 141 8.74 5.87 19.56
N GLY A 142 7.78 6.57 18.95
CA GLY A 142 8.04 7.76 18.13
C GLY A 142 8.57 7.48 16.72
N GLY A 143 8.69 6.22 16.31
CA GLY A 143 9.19 5.80 14.98
C GLY A 143 8.33 6.28 13.81
N TYR A 144 7.14 6.82 14.07
CA TYR A 144 6.34 7.51 13.06
C TYR A 144 7.01 8.79 12.50
N ARG A 145 8.00 9.33 13.20
CA ARG A 145 8.78 10.50 12.77
C ARG A 145 9.74 10.18 11.62
N ASP A 146 10.19 8.93 11.55
CA ASP A 146 11.05 8.42 10.49
C ASP A 146 10.14 7.91 9.36
N ASN A 147 9.63 8.84 8.57
CA ASN A 147 8.67 8.55 7.51
C ASN A 147 9.04 9.31 6.23
N PRO A 148 9.58 8.62 5.20
CA PRO A 148 10.11 9.28 4.01
C PRO A 148 9.01 9.82 3.08
N PHE A 149 7.72 9.57 3.39
CA PHE A 149 6.58 10.03 2.60
C PHE A 149 6.01 11.38 3.07
N PHE A 150 6.47 11.89 4.21
CA PHE A 150 5.99 13.13 4.81
C PHE A 150 7.16 14.07 5.12
N GLU A 151 6.91 15.37 5.07
CA GLU A 151 7.88 16.36 5.55
C GLU A 151 8.20 16.12 7.04
N PRO A 152 9.46 16.33 7.47
CA PRO A 152 9.86 16.08 8.84
C PRO A 152 8.95 16.74 9.86
N ARG A 153 8.45 15.94 10.82
CA ARG A 153 7.56 16.38 11.92
C ARG A 153 6.24 17.04 11.44
N SER A 154 5.83 16.81 10.20
CA SER A 154 4.64 17.38 9.58
C SER A 154 3.60 16.32 9.22
N ARG A 155 2.39 16.76 8.84
CA ARG A 155 1.37 15.95 8.15
C ARG A 155 1.35 16.20 6.65
N THR A 156 2.21 17.09 6.15
CA THR A 156 2.34 17.40 4.74
C THR A 156 3.06 16.26 4.01
N PRO A 157 2.47 15.66 2.97
CA PRO A 157 3.15 14.68 2.13
C PRO A 157 4.31 15.35 1.37
N VAL A 158 5.41 14.62 1.12
CA VAL A 158 6.58 15.17 0.39
C VAL A 158 6.31 15.50 -1.08
N LYS A 159 5.12 15.17 -1.59
CA LYS A 159 4.67 15.46 -2.95
C LYS A 159 3.25 16.01 -2.94
N PRO A 160 2.90 16.88 -3.90
CA PRO A 160 1.52 17.28 -4.12
C PRO A 160 0.62 16.06 -4.33
N VAL A 161 -0.57 16.11 -3.74
CA VAL A 161 -1.53 15.01 -3.83
C VAL A 161 -2.54 15.31 -4.92
N GLN A 162 -2.51 14.54 -6.00
CA GLN A 162 -3.59 14.56 -6.99
C GLN A 162 -4.82 13.88 -6.39
N VAL A 163 -5.85 14.66 -6.05
CA VAL A 163 -7.14 14.11 -5.61
C VAL A 163 -8.02 13.95 -6.84
N LEU A 164 -8.50 12.73 -7.08
CA LEU A 164 -9.42 12.49 -8.19
C LEU A 164 -10.77 13.18 -7.94
N SER A 165 -11.35 13.69 -9.02
CA SER A 165 -12.75 14.06 -9.07
C SER A 165 -13.65 12.83 -8.87
N LEU A 166 -14.91 13.08 -8.55
CA LEU A 166 -15.89 12.02 -8.39
C LEU A 166 -16.06 11.20 -9.68
N GLU A 167 -16.05 11.86 -10.84
CA GLU A 167 -16.24 11.20 -12.14
C GLU A 167 -15.03 10.35 -12.53
N GLU A 168 -13.80 10.83 -12.32
CA GLU A 168 -12.58 10.03 -12.51
C GLU A 168 -12.59 8.81 -11.59
N ARG A 169 -12.97 8.98 -10.31
CA ARG A 169 -13.07 7.86 -9.38
C ARG A 169 -14.11 6.84 -9.86
N LYS A 170 -15.31 7.28 -10.24
CA LYS A 170 -16.37 6.41 -10.74
C LYS A 170 -15.93 5.61 -11.96
N ALA A 171 -15.17 6.22 -12.87
CA ALA A 171 -14.62 5.54 -14.05
C ALA A 171 -13.67 4.38 -13.68
N LEU A 172 -12.94 4.52 -12.57
CA LEU A 172 -11.97 3.53 -12.10
C LEU A 172 -12.58 2.46 -11.18
N THR A 173 -13.72 2.73 -10.54
CA THR A 173 -14.39 1.78 -9.62
C THR A 173 -15.52 0.98 -10.27
N ARG A 174 -15.62 1.02 -11.61
CA ARG A 174 -16.61 0.23 -12.37
C ARG A 174 -16.36 -1.27 -12.22
#